data_AF-A0A3C0N472-F1
#
_entry.id   AF-A0A3C0N472-F1
#
_cell.length_a   1.000
_cell.length_b   1.000
_cell.length_c   1.000
_cell.angle_alpha   90.00
_cell.angle_beta   90.00
_cell.angle_gamma   90.00
#
_symmetry.space_group_name_H-M   'P 1'
#
loop_
_entity.id
_entity.type
_entity.pdbx_description
1 polymer ?
#
loop_
_entity_poly.entity_id
_entity_poly.type
_entity_poly.pdbx_seq_one_letter_code
_entity_poly.pdbx_strand_id
1 'polypeptide(L)'
;YVPVTFTNFVAIVWCFSSDQNARKWQRGCKVSQVTPIGAAIGGAPGAVTDTRIITQGIPTLLVFSQYTDEYSLRIDFYPWFRSLQIVVYRYTGAVTDTTTESLRNIQTSLNVIAQRLPPP
;
A
#
# COMPACT_ATOMS: atom_id res chain seq x y z
N TYR A 1 -0.95 8.02 -15.00
CA TYR A 1 -1.59 6.70 -14.81
C TYR A 1 -0.70 5.69 -15.51
N VAL A 2 -0.11 4.75 -14.77
CA VAL A 2 0.69 3.66 -15.35
C VAL A 2 -0.14 2.39 -15.17
N PRO A 3 -0.64 1.76 -16.23
CA PRO A 3 -1.50 0.59 -16.12
C PRO A 3 -0.62 -0.64 -15.82
N VAL A 4 -0.23 -0.80 -14.56
CA VAL A 4 0.41 -2.02 -14.06
C VAL A 4 -0.62 -2.77 -13.23
N THR A 5 -1.01 -3.95 -13.71
CA THR A 5 -1.92 -4.85 -13.01
C THR A 5 -1.13 -5.75 -12.06
N PHE A 6 -1.61 -5.86 -10.83
CA PHE A 6 -1.01 -6.66 -9.78
C PHE A 6 -2.02 -7.70 -9.29
N THR A 7 -1.53 -8.92 -9.06
CA THR A 7 -2.30 -10.03 -8.48
C THR A 7 -1.95 -10.28 -7.00
N ASN A 8 -0.82 -9.72 -6.54
CA ASN A 8 -0.40 -9.78 -5.13
C ASN A 8 -0.68 -8.45 -4.44
N PHE A 9 -1.40 -8.51 -3.32
CA PHE A 9 -1.86 -7.34 -2.55
C PHE A 9 -0.79 -6.76 -1.61
N VAL A 10 0.43 -7.30 -1.65
CA VAL A 10 1.58 -6.82 -0.90
C VAL A 10 2.63 -6.26 -1.85
N ALA A 11 3.03 -5.02 -1.62
CA ALA A 11 4.08 -4.35 -2.39
C ALA A 11 4.91 -3.44 -1.49
N ILE A 12 6.19 -3.26 -1.81
CA ILE A 12 6.99 -2.19 -1.21
C ILE A 12 7.05 -1.06 -2.23
N VAL A 13 6.66 0.14 -1.83
CA VAL A 13 6.79 1.33 -2.65
C VAL A 13 7.83 2.25 -2.05
N TRP A 14 8.76 2.68 -2.88
CA TRP A 14 9.77 3.63 -2.51
C TRP A 14 9.79 4.78 -3.50
N CYS A 15 9.72 6.00 -2.99
CA CYS A 15 9.83 7.20 -3.80
C CYS A 15 11.03 8.03 -3.35
N PHE A 16 11.81 8.52 -4.32
CA PHE A 16 12.96 9.35 -4.05
C PHE A 16 13.15 10.40 -5.15
N SER A 17 13.88 11.45 -4.82
CA SER A 17 14.18 12.56 -5.73
C SER A 17 15.63 12.95 -5.53
N SER A 18 16.31 13.27 -6.63
CA SER A 18 17.68 13.78 -6.63
C SER A 18 17.75 15.29 -6.39
N ASP A 19 16.62 15.99 -6.31
CA ASP A 19 16.58 17.43 -6.08
C ASP A 19 17.00 17.75 -4.63
N GLN A 20 17.90 18.73 -4.48
CA GLN A 20 18.40 19.18 -3.18
C GLN A 20 17.27 19.73 -2.28
N ASN A 21 16.23 20.33 -2.87
CA ASN A 21 15.06 20.82 -2.14
C ASN A 21 14.08 19.70 -1.75
N ALA A 22 14.19 18.52 -2.36
CA ALA A 22 13.25 17.43 -2.11
C ALA A 22 13.25 17.00 -0.64
N ARG A 23 14.39 17.09 0.05
CA ARG A 23 14.53 16.77 1.49
C ARG A 23 13.61 17.59 2.41
N LYS A 24 13.10 18.74 1.93
CA LYS A 24 12.15 19.58 2.68
C LYS A 24 10.71 19.04 2.59
N TRP A 25 10.41 18.23 1.59
CA TRP A 25 9.08 17.71 1.32
C TRP A 25 8.96 16.24 1.74
N GLN A 26 8.42 16.01 2.93
CA GLN A 26 8.27 14.66 3.47
C GLN A 26 7.29 13.81 2.65
N ARG A 27 6.21 14.40 2.10
CA ARG A 27 5.21 13.66 1.33
C ARG A 27 5.65 13.55 -0.11
N GLY A 28 6.02 12.34 -0.55
CA GLY A 28 6.54 12.06 -1.89
C GLY A 28 5.44 11.85 -2.92
N CYS A 29 4.60 10.84 -2.71
CA CYS A 29 3.50 10.53 -3.62
C CYS A 29 2.31 9.92 -2.89
N LYS A 30 1.17 9.92 -3.57
CA LYS A 30 -0.04 9.21 -3.17
C LYS A 30 -0.15 7.96 -4.04
N VAL A 31 -0.28 6.80 -3.40
CA VAL A 31 -0.48 5.52 -4.06
C VAL A 31 -1.88 5.05 -3.70
N SER A 32 -2.71 4.87 -4.71
CA SER A 32 -4.10 4.45 -4.54
C SER A 32 -4.31 3.10 -5.22
N GLN A 33 -4.94 2.17 -4.51
CA GLN A 33 -5.42 0.92 -5.10
C GLN A 33 -6.65 1.24 -5.93
N VAL A 34 -6.63 0.78 -7.17
CA VAL A 34 -7.72 0.96 -8.14
C VAL A 34 -8.21 -0.40 -8.55
N THR A 35 -9.39 -0.75 -8.09
CA THR A 35 -10.03 -2.04 -8.36
C THR A 35 -10.95 -1.91 -9.56
N PRO A 36 -10.86 -2.81 -10.56
CA PRO A 36 -11.78 -2.80 -11.69
C PRO A 36 -13.21 -3.05 -11.21
N ILE A 37 -14.11 -2.11 -11.50
CA ILE A 37 -15.55 -2.30 -11.31
C ILE A 37 -16.19 -2.62 -12.66
N GLY A 38 -17.04 -3.64 -12.69
CA GLY A 38 -17.63 -4.17 -13.91
C GLY A 38 -18.39 -3.10 -14.72
N ALA A 39 -18.08 -3.02 -16.01
CA ALA A 39 -18.66 -2.18 -17.05
C ALA A 39 -18.75 -0.66 -16.75
N ALA A 40 -17.75 0.12 -17.17
CA ALA A 40 -18.05 1.50 -17.58
C ALA A 40 -18.67 1.48 -18.96
N ILE A 41 -19.77 2.21 -19.08
CA ILE A 41 -20.18 2.79 -20.35
C ILE A 41 -19.19 3.96 -20.62
N GLY A 42 -18.04 3.69 -21.25
CA GLY A 42 -17.09 4.73 -21.69
C GLY A 42 -15.59 4.53 -21.43
N GLY A 43 -15.14 3.39 -20.86
CA GLY A 43 -13.71 3.08 -20.62
C GLY A 43 -13.40 2.72 -19.17
N ALA A 44 -12.36 1.92 -18.91
CA ALA A 44 -12.12 1.23 -17.63
C ALA A 44 -12.28 2.14 -16.38
N PRO A 45 -13.41 2.06 -15.63
CA PRO A 45 -13.60 2.79 -14.39
C PRO A 45 -13.03 1.89 -13.30
N GLY A 46 -12.03 2.38 -12.59
CA GLY A 46 -11.58 1.71 -11.39
C GLY A 46 -12.07 2.46 -10.17
N ALA A 47 -12.66 1.76 -9.21
CA ALA A 47 -12.97 2.35 -7.91
C ALA A 47 -11.66 2.51 -7.14
N VAL A 48 -11.40 3.70 -6.59
CA VAL A 48 -10.31 3.89 -5.63
C VAL A 48 -10.76 3.28 -4.30
N THR A 49 -10.13 2.19 -3.90
CA THR A 49 -10.53 1.41 -2.71
C THR A 49 -9.69 1.74 -1.48
N ASP A 50 -8.38 1.93 -1.65
CA ASP A 50 -7.49 2.38 -0.59
C ASP A 50 -6.50 3.42 -1.14
N THR A 51 -5.98 4.25 -0.25
CA THR A 51 -5.03 5.31 -0.55
C THR A 51 -3.99 5.39 0.56
N ARG A 52 -2.72 5.36 0.18
CA ARG A 52 -1.59 5.55 1.10
C ARG A 52 -0.69 6.68 0.61
N ILE A 53 -0.20 7.48 1.55
CA ILE A 53 0.80 8.51 1.29
C ILE A 53 2.17 7.89 1.54
N ILE A 54 3.03 7.93 0.53
CA ILE A 54 4.40 7.44 0.60
C ILE A 54 5.32 8.60 0.93
N THR A 55 6.08 8.45 2.00
CA THR A 55 7.07 9.42 2.44
C THR A 55 8.30 9.33 1.55
N GLN A 56 8.79 10.48 1.11
CA GLN A 56 10.00 10.58 0.30
C GLN A 56 11.21 10.00 1.05
N GLY A 57 11.97 9.14 0.39
CA GLY A 57 13.20 8.54 0.92
C GLY A 57 12.96 7.31 1.80
N ILE A 58 11.72 7.00 2.20
CA ILE A 58 11.42 5.87 3.09
C ILE A 58 10.68 4.78 2.32
N PRO A 59 11.26 3.58 2.16
CA PRO A 59 10.54 2.45 1.59
C PRO A 59 9.37 2.09 2.51
N THR A 60 8.17 2.06 1.94
CA THR A 60 6.93 1.81 2.69
C THR A 60 6.30 0.51 2.21
N LEU A 61 6.06 -0.40 3.15
CA LEU A 61 5.30 -1.63 2.90
C LEU A 61 3.82 -1.28 2.76
N LEU A 62 3.23 -1.65 1.64
CA LEU A 62 1.81 -1.54 1.35
C LEU A 62 1.18 -2.91 1.38
N VAL A 63 0.19 -3.07 2.26
CA VAL A 63 -0.67 -4.24 2.32
C VAL A 63 -2.07 -3.74 1.99
N PHE A 64 -2.54 -4.05 0.80
CA PHE A 64 -3.88 -3.70 0.33
C PHE A 64 -4.87 -4.78 0.72
N SER A 65 -6.13 -4.37 0.93
CA SER A 65 -7.22 -5.32 1.08
C SER A 65 -7.51 -6.01 -0.25
N GLN A 66 -7.70 -7.32 -0.20
CA GLN A 66 -8.06 -8.14 -1.36
C GLN A 66 -9.58 -8.09 -1.55
N TYR A 67 -10.03 -7.24 -2.47
CA TYR A 67 -11.43 -7.16 -2.88
C TYR A 67 -11.73 -7.91 -4.19
N THR A 68 -10.69 -8.12 -5.01
CA THR A 68 -10.72 -8.75 -6.33
C THR A 68 -9.43 -9.56 -6.52
N ASP A 69 -9.29 -10.29 -7.63
CA ASP A 69 -8.05 -11.01 -7.96
C ASP A 69 -6.97 -10.11 -8.55
N GLU A 70 -7.40 -8.98 -9.13
CA GLU A 70 -6.52 -8.03 -9.80
C GLU A 70 -6.80 -6.61 -9.34
N TYR A 71 -5.75 -5.80 -9.24
CA TYR A 71 -5.85 -4.36 -9.03
C TYR A 71 -4.80 -3.60 -9.82
N SER A 72 -5.05 -2.31 -10.03
CA SER A 72 -4.09 -1.36 -10.59
C SER A 72 -3.62 -0.38 -9.52
N LEU A 73 -2.40 0.13 -9.66
CA LEU A 73 -1.91 1.22 -8.82
C LEU A 73 -2.04 2.56 -9.54
N ARG A 74 -2.78 3.48 -8.92
CA ARG A 74 -2.76 4.89 -9.30
C ARG A 74 -1.76 5.62 -8.43
N ILE A 75 -0.74 6.15 -9.08
CA ILE A 75 0.30 6.96 -8.45
C ILE A 75 0.04 8.42 -8.85
N ASP A 76 -0.27 9.26 -7.87
CA ASP A 76 -0.37 10.70 -8.03
C ASP A 76 0.82 11.37 -7.33
N PHE A 77 1.56 12.18 -8.08
CA PHE A 77 2.70 12.94 -7.57
C PHE A 77 2.27 14.33 -7.13
N TYR A 78 2.91 14.85 -6.10
CA TYR A 78 2.66 16.22 -5.68
C TYR A 78 3.42 17.22 -6.56
N PRO A 79 2.84 18.41 -6.81
CA PRO A 79 3.37 19.36 -7.81
C PRO A 79 4.70 20.02 -7.42
N TRP A 80 5.12 19.91 -6.15
CA TRP A 80 6.38 20.49 -5.69
C TRP A 80 7.62 19.73 -6.17
N PHE A 81 7.51 18.45 -6.54
CA PHE A 81 8.66 17.71 -7.07
C PHE A 81 8.82 17.96 -8.57
N ARG A 82 10.00 18.46 -8.97
CA ARG A 82 10.39 18.59 -10.39
C ARG A 82 10.85 17.28 -11.02
N SER A 83 11.45 16.42 -10.19
CA SER A 83 11.91 15.08 -10.57
C SER A 83 11.65 14.15 -9.40
N LEU A 84 10.89 13.09 -9.63
CA LEU A 84 10.62 12.06 -8.63
C LEU A 84 10.69 10.69 -9.31
N GLN A 85 11.45 9.78 -8.73
CA GLN A 85 11.53 8.39 -9.13
C GLN A 85 10.71 7.56 -8.15
N ILE A 86 9.97 6.60 -8.69
CA ILE A 86 9.21 5.63 -7.91
C ILE A 86 9.62 4.24 -8.31
N VAL A 87 9.86 3.40 -7.30
CA VAL A 87 10.14 1.98 -7.46
C VAL A 87 9.07 1.22 -6.71
N VAL A 88 8.45 0.26 -7.41
CA VAL A 88 7.44 -0.63 -6.85
C VAL A 88 8.00 -2.04 -6.89
N TYR A 89 8.26 -2.61 -5.72
CA TYR A 89 8.63 -4.00 -5.57
C TYR A 89 7.37 -4.83 -5.34
N ARG A 90 7.11 -5.76 -6.27
CA ARG A 90 6.04 -6.73 -6.12
C ARG A 90 6.52 -7.88 -5.25
N TYR A 91 5.74 -8.24 -4.22
CA TYR A 91 5.99 -9.49 -3.50
C TYR A 91 5.67 -10.68 -4.40
N THR A 92 6.56 -11.67 -4.47
CA THR A 92 6.40 -12.88 -5.30
C THR A 92 6.29 -14.17 -4.48
N GLY A 93 6.30 -14.06 -3.15
CA GLY A 93 6.13 -15.23 -2.27
C GLY A 93 4.67 -15.68 -2.19
N ALA A 94 4.46 -16.84 -1.55
CA ALA A 94 3.12 -17.34 -1.27
C ALA A 94 2.42 -16.40 -0.28
N VAL A 95 1.27 -15.86 -0.68
CA VAL A 95 0.39 -15.11 0.22
C VAL A 95 -0.45 -16.14 0.96
N THR A 96 -0.03 -16.48 2.18
CA THR A 96 -0.87 -17.29 3.07
C THR A 96 -1.96 -16.40 3.67
N ASP A 97 -3.21 -16.80 3.48
CA ASP A 97 -4.38 -16.07 3.95
C ASP A 97 -4.37 -16.02 5.49
N THR A 98 -3.95 -14.87 6.03
CA THR A 98 -3.61 -14.69 7.44
C THR A 98 -4.79 -14.15 8.25
N THR A 99 -6.05 -14.34 7.84
CA THR A 99 -7.17 -14.06 8.75
C THR A 99 -7.10 -14.99 9.98
N THR A 100 -6.82 -16.28 9.76
CA THR A 100 -6.59 -17.25 10.85
C THR A 100 -5.31 -16.97 11.65
N GLU A 101 -4.24 -16.51 11.01
CA GLU A 101 -2.96 -16.20 11.68
C GLU A 101 -2.98 -14.84 12.41
N SER A 102 -3.66 -13.83 11.87
CA SER A 102 -3.88 -12.54 12.53
C SER A 102 -4.75 -12.71 13.77
N LEU A 103 -5.79 -13.54 13.72
CA LEU A 103 -6.58 -13.89 14.90
C LEU A 103 -5.74 -14.61 15.95
N ARG A 104 -4.86 -15.55 15.56
CA ARG A 104 -3.92 -16.21 16.48
C ARG A 104 -2.91 -15.22 17.08
N ASN A 105 -2.42 -14.26 16.31
CA ASN A 105 -1.50 -13.23 16.79
C ASN A 105 -2.18 -12.23 17.73
N ILE A 106 -3.43 -11.85 17.47
CA ILE A 106 -4.26 -11.04 18.37
C ILE A 106 -4.53 -11.81 19.68
N GLN A 107 -4.91 -13.09 19.60
CA GLN A 107 -5.18 -13.92 20.77
C GLN A 107 -3.91 -14.15 21.60
N THR A 108 -2.76 -14.33 20.97
CA THR A 108 -1.45 -14.40 21.64
C THR A 108 -1.12 -13.08 22.33
N SER A 109 -1.34 -11.95 21.66
CA SER A 109 -1.08 -10.62 22.23
C SER A 109 -1.99 -10.30 23.42
N LEU A 110 -3.28 -10.67 23.35
CA LEU A 110 -4.23 -10.50 24.44
C LEU A 110 -3.89 -11.40 25.64
N ASN A 111 -3.44 -12.63 25.42
CA ASN A 111 -2.99 -13.51 26.50
C ASN A 111 -1.74 -12.97 27.21
N VAL A 112 -0.79 -12.39 26.47
CA VAL A 112 0.39 -11.75 27.08
C VAL A 112 0.01 -10.52 27.89
N ILE A 113 -0.98 -9.74 27.45
CA ILE A 113 -1.47 -8.57 28.20
C ILE A 113 -2.25 -9.01 29.46
N ALA A 114 -3.10 -10.03 29.37
CA ALA A 114 -3.85 -10.57 30.49
C ALA A 114 -2.94 -11.14 31.60
N GLN A 115 -1.80 -11.73 31.22
CA GLN A 115 -0.79 -12.24 32.17
C GLN A 115 0.05 -11.14 32.84
N ARG A 116 0.01 -9.90 32.33
CA ARG A 116 0.75 -8.75 32.88
C ARG A 116 -0.12 -7.82 33.74
N LEU A 117 -1.43 -8.05 33.77
CA LEU A 117 -2.32 -7.37 34.68
C LEU A 117 -2.29 -8.12 36.03
N PRO A 118 -2.05 -7.44 37.17
CA PRO A 118 -2.14 -8.10 38.47
C PRO A 118 -3.59 -8.58 38.71
N PRO A 119 -3.77 -9.70 39.43
CA PRO A 119 -5.11 -10.17 39.77
C PRO A 119 -5.86 -9.10 40.59
N PRO A 120 -7.20 -9.08 40.51
CA PRO A 120 -8.03 -8.11 41.24
C PRO A 120 -7.84 -8.20 42.76
#